data_AF-A0A6I1KLQ8-F1
#
_entry.id   AF-A0A6I1KLQ8-F1
#
_cell.length_a   1.000
_cell.length_b   1.000
_cell.length_c   1.000
_cell.angle_alpha   90.00
_cell.angle_beta   90.00
_cell.angle_gamma   90.00
#
_symmetry.space_group_name_H-M   'P 1'
#
loop_
_entity.id
_entity.type
_entity.pdbx_description
1 polymer ?
#
loop_
_entity_poly.entity_id
_entity_poly.type
_entity_poly.pdbx_seq_one_letter_code
_entity_poly.pdbx_strand_id
1 'polypeptide(L)' 'MKTCGVCGKEFEEGGAESAFTEAGKWLSGEVWNDAGELCRQCLENRARLAMMYLHEHNT' A
#
# COMPACT_ATOMS: atom_id res chain seq x y z
N MET A 1 3.71 12.00 12.31
CA MET A 1 3.34 12.28 10.91
C MET A 1 4.48 11.88 9.99
N LYS A 2 4.15 11.26 8.85
CA LYS A 2 5.10 10.84 7.82
C LYS A 2 4.66 11.40 6.46
N THR A 3 5.59 11.47 5.51
CA THR A 3 5.31 11.89 4.13
C THR A 3 5.21 10.67 3.23
N CYS A 4 4.13 10.54 2.46
CA CYS A 4 3.94 9.41 1.57
C CYS A 4 4.95 9.42 0.41
N GLY A 5 5.70 8.34 0.24
CA GLY A 5 6.69 8.20 -0.85
C GLY A 5 6.12 8.25 -2.26
N VAL A 6 4.81 8.00 -2.43
CA VAL A 6 4.13 8.01 -3.75
C VAL A 6 3.43 9.33 -4.05
N CYS A 7 2.63 9.84 -3.10
CA CYS A 7 1.80 11.02 -3.35
C CYS A 7 2.27 12.30 -2.66
N GLY A 8 3.32 12.23 -1.83
CA GLY A 8 3.90 13.38 -1.12
C GLY A 8 3.04 13.98 -0.02
N LYS A 9 1.86 13.41 0.27
CA LYS A 9 0.98 13.91 1.33
C LYS A 9 1.44 13.47 2.70
N GLU A 10 1.27 14.34 3.69
CA GLU A 10 1.42 13.97 5.09
C GLU A 10 0.30 12.99 5.50
N PHE A 11 0.67 11.99 6.30
CA PHE A 11 -0.26 11.01 6.84
C PHE A 11 0.13 10.59 8.26
N GLU A 12 -0.86 10.11 8.99
CA GLU A 12 -0.68 9.49 10.30
C GLU A 12 -0.75 7.97 10.17
N GLU A 13 0.01 7.29 11.03
CA GLU A 13 -0.04 5.84 11.14
C GLU A 13 -1.21 5.43 12.02
N GLY A 14 -2.05 4.49 11.54
CA GLY A 14 -3.19 3.96 12.28
C GLY A 14 -4.56 4.36 11.72
N GLY A 15 -5.62 3.81 12.32
CA GLY A 15 -7.01 3.93 11.88
C GLY A 15 -7.56 2.65 11.25
N ALA A 16 -8.85 2.65 10.91
CA ALA A 16 -9.50 1.46 10.33
C ALA A 16 -8.93 1.10 8.96
N GLU A 17 -8.67 -0.19 8.76
CA GLU A 17 -7.96 -0.70 7.58
C GLU A 17 -8.93 -1.50 6.72
N SER A 18 -8.95 -1.17 5.43
CA SER A 18 -9.66 -1.97 4.45
C SER A 18 -8.84 -3.21 4.08
N ALA A 19 -9.48 -4.23 3.51
CA ALA A 19 -8.77 -5.38 2.96
C ALA A 19 -7.70 -4.97 1.93
N PHE A 20 -7.94 -3.89 1.19
CA PHE A 20 -6.97 -3.33 0.23
C PHE A 20 -5.80 -2.62 0.91
N THR A 21 -6.02 -2.03 2.10
CA THR A 21 -4.93 -1.46 2.89
C THR A 21 -3.97 -2.56 3.34
N GLU A 22 -4.52 -3.66 3.87
CA GLU A 22 -3.74 -4.81 4.32
C GLU A 22 -2.99 -5.49 3.17
N ALA A 23 -3.65 -5.72 2.03
CA ALA A 23 -2.98 -6.24 0.84
C ALA A 23 -1.86 -5.31 0.36
N GLY A 24 -2.07 -3.99 0.40
CA GLY A 24 -1.05 -3.00 0.04
C GLY A 24 0.16 -3.02 0.97
N LYS A 25 -0.04 -3.28 2.27
CA LYS A 25 1.05 -3.44 3.25
C LYS A 25 1.83 -4.73 3.06
N TRP A 26 1.15 -5.82 2.73
CA TRP A 26 1.84 -7.07 2.40
C TRP A 26 2.74 -6.86 1.18
N LEU A 27 2.22 -6.22 0.14
CA LEU A 27 2.97 -5.88 -1.07
C LEU A 27 4.15 -4.95 -0.80
N SER A 28 4.06 -4.01 0.14
CA SER A 28 5.18 -3.13 0.48
C SER A 28 6.33 -3.88 1.15
N GLY A 29 6.06 -4.96 1.88
CA GLY A 29 7.10 -5.84 2.45
C GLY A 29 7.69 -6.78 1.40
N GLU A 30 6.83 -7.46 0.64
CA GLU A 30 7.25 -8.61 -0.17
C GLU A 30 7.73 -8.24 -1.59
N VAL A 31 7.25 -7.13 -2.15
CA VAL A 31 7.51 -6.76 -3.56
C VAL A 31 8.37 -5.51 -3.67
N TRP A 32 8.06 -4.45 -2.90
CA TRP A 32 8.66 -3.13 -3.08
C TRP A 32 9.65 -2.70 -1.99
N ASN A 33 9.69 -3.41 -0.86
CA ASN A 33 10.54 -3.11 0.30
C ASN A 33 10.41 -1.64 0.80
N ASP A 34 9.19 -1.09 0.77
CA ASP A 34 8.84 0.28 1.19
C ASP A 34 7.79 0.29 2.31
N ALA A 35 7.87 -0.70 3.19
CA ALA A 35 6.94 -0.87 4.31
C ALA A 35 6.91 0.35 5.23
N GLY A 36 5.72 0.92 5.44
CA GLY A 36 5.52 2.08 6.29
C GLY A 36 5.83 3.44 5.63
N GLU A 37 6.16 3.47 4.34
CA GLU A 37 6.46 4.71 3.62
C GLU A 37 5.23 5.31 2.91
N LEU A 38 4.16 4.53 2.75
CA LEU A 38 2.98 4.95 1.99
C LEU A 38 1.76 5.21 2.87
N CYS A 39 0.97 6.21 2.47
CA CYS A 39 -0.33 6.46 3.08
C CYS A 39 -1.34 5.38 2.68
N ARG A 40 -2.43 5.27 3.47
CA ARG A 40 -3.51 4.29 3.25
C ARG A 40 -4.04 4.29 1.82
N GLN A 41 -4.32 5.46 1.24
CA GLN A 41 -4.85 5.57 -0.11
C GLN A 41 -3.89 4.98 -1.16
N CYS A 42 -2.59 5.19 -0.99
CA CYS A 42 -1.58 4.66 -1.90
C CYS A 42 -1.42 3.14 -1.73
N LEU A 43 -1.54 2.61 -0.51
CA LEU A 43 -1.57 1.17 -0.26
C LEU A 43 -2.79 0.51 -0.91
N GLU A 44 -3.98 1.11 -0.79
CA GLU A 44 -5.19 0.58 -1.43
C GLU A 44 -5.10 0.61 -2.96
N ASN A 45 -4.59 1.71 -3.53
CA ASN A 45 -4.40 1.83 -4.96
C ASN A 45 -3.40 0.80 -5.46
N ARG A 46 -2.30 0.60 -4.74
CA ARG A 46 -1.31 -0.45 -5.03
C ARG A 46 -1.96 -1.83 -5.05
N ALA A 47 -2.75 -2.18 -4.03
CA ALA A 47 -3.42 -3.48 -3.97
C ALA A 47 -4.37 -3.68 -5.17
N ARG A 48 -5.17 -2.67 -5.53
CA ARG A 48 -6.07 -2.75 -6.70
C ARG A 48 -5.31 -2.93 -8.01
N LEU A 49 -4.23 -2.17 -8.19
CA LEU A 49 -3.39 -2.27 -9.38
C LEU A 49 -2.68 -3.64 -9.43
N ALA A 50 -2.22 -4.16 -8.30
CA ALA A 50 -1.65 -5.50 -8.23
C ALA A 50 -2.67 -6.55 -8.67
N MET A 51 -3.91 -6.49 -8.19
CA MET A 51 -5.00 -7.39 -8.63
C MET A 51 -5.28 -7.34 -10.14
N MET A 52 -5.04 -6.19 -10.77
CA MET A 52 -5.27 -6.01 -12.21
C MET A 52 -4.08 -6.41 -13.08
N TYR A 53 -2.85 -6.19 -12.61
CA TYR A 53 -1.65 -6.21 -13.46
C TYR A 53 -0.51 -7.10 -12.96
N LEU A 54 -0.57 -7.57 -11.71
CA LEU A 54 0.48 -8.37 -11.08
C LEU A 54 0.00 -9.81 -10.89
N HIS A 55 -0.32 -10.48 -12.01
CA HIS A 55 -0.97 -11.79 -12.02
C HIS A 55 -0.16 -12.88 -11.32
N GLU A 56 1.16 -12.78 -11.31
CA GLU A 56 2.08 -13.68 -10.58
C GLU A 56 1.84 -13.69 -9.06
N HIS A 57 1.21 -12.64 -8.52
CA HIS A 57 0.87 -12.50 -7.11
C HIS A 57 -0.65 -12.59 -6.84
N ASN A 58 -1.46 -12.94 -7.86
CA ASN A 58 -2.92 -13.10 -7.77
C ASN A 58 -3.36 -14.54 -8.07
N THR A 59 -2.67 -15.55 -7.55
CA THR A 59 -3.02 -16.96 -7.72
C THR A 59 -3.56 -17.59 -6.45
#